data_AF-A0A926KMG8-F1
#
_entry.id   AF-A0A926KMG8-F1
#
_cell.length_a   1.000
_cell.length_b   1.000
_cell.length_c   1.000
_cell.angle_alpha   90.00
_cell.angle_beta   90.00
_cell.angle_gamma   90.00
#
_symmetry.space_group_name_H-M   'P 1'
#
loop_
_entity.id
_entity.type
_entity.pdbx_description
1 polymer ?
#
loop_
_entity_poly.entity_id
_entity_poly.type
_entity_poly.pdbx_seq_one_letter_code
_entity_poly.pdbx_strand_id
1 'polypeptide(L)'
;MKFRAVSDETKINYLLWSVRKEIFRENKYLNTLEYDPAPFLDIVKRHIDNWDPIQLLEMDCPADEYDGETRTVTVYITKHLKDIDAISLSKTINRVFGDSFNLEFNKENESIEIATNIINSLRSSNLTPHFPTSIRIL
;
A
#
# COMPACT_ATOMS: atom_id res chain seq x y z
N MET A 1 3.31 18.44 38.82
CA MET A 1 4.08 17.79 37.73
C MET A 1 4.44 18.85 36.70
N LYS A 2 5.71 19.03 36.35
CA LYS A 2 6.13 19.86 35.20
C LYS A 2 6.36 18.92 34.02
N PHE A 3 5.49 18.94 33.01
CA PHE A 3 5.76 18.28 31.75
C PHE A 3 6.89 19.05 31.05
N ARG A 4 8.06 18.41 30.88
CA ARG A 4 9.12 18.97 30.06
C ARG A 4 8.67 18.81 28.61
N ALA A 5 8.65 19.90 27.86
CA ALA A 5 8.46 19.85 26.42
C ALA A 5 9.55 18.96 25.81
N VAL A 6 9.13 18.01 24.99
CA VAL A 6 10.02 17.11 24.25
C VAL A 6 10.61 17.90 23.08
N SER A 7 11.94 17.84 22.90
CA SER A 7 12.61 18.55 21.80
C SER A 7 12.15 18.02 20.45
N ASP A 8 12.20 18.85 19.40
CA ASP A 8 11.84 18.42 18.05
C ASP A 8 12.75 17.29 17.55
N GLU A 9 14.03 17.30 17.93
CA GLU A 9 14.96 16.19 17.68
C GLU A 9 14.45 14.86 18.28
N THR A 10 13.91 14.89 19.51
CA THR A 10 13.37 13.68 20.14
C THR A 10 12.11 13.20 19.42
N LYS A 11 11.27 14.12 18.92
CA LYS A 11 10.09 13.77 18.11
C LYS A 11 10.50 13.11 16.79
N ILE A 12 11.50 13.68 16.10
CA ILE A 12 12.05 13.12 14.85
C ILE A 12 12.64 11.73 15.08
N ASN A 13 13.45 11.55 16.14
CA ASN A 13 14.04 10.26 16.47
C ASN A 13 12.97 9.19 16.76
N TYR A 14 11.90 9.56 17.47
CA TYR A 14 10.78 8.66 17.71
C TYR A 14 10.05 8.29 16.41
N LEU A 15 9.79 9.26 15.53
CA LEU A 15 9.16 9.05 14.23
C LEU A 15 9.99 8.10 13.34
N LEU A 16 11.29 8.35 13.23
CA LEU A 16 12.20 7.47 12.48
C LEU A 16 12.21 6.04 13.03
N TRP A 17 12.19 5.90 14.36
CA TRP A 17 12.11 4.60 15.00
C TRP A 17 10.77 3.89 14.72
N SER A 18 9.63 4.61 14.76
CA SER A 18 8.33 4.02 14.49
C SER A 18 8.21 3.55 13.04
N VAL A 19 8.67 4.37 12.08
CA VAL A 19 8.70 4.02 10.66
C VAL A 19 9.56 2.77 10.43
N ARG A 20 10.79 2.74 10.95
CA ARG A 20 11.67 1.56 10.82
C ARG A 20 11.04 0.30 11.42
N LYS A 21 10.35 0.43 12.55
CA LYS A 21 9.67 -0.68 13.21
C LYS A 21 8.49 -1.20 12.39
N GLU A 22 7.77 -0.33 11.71
CA GLU A 22 6.69 -0.69 10.80
C GLU A 22 7.20 -1.44 9.58
N ILE A 23 8.20 -0.88 8.87
CA ILE A 23 8.86 -1.52 7.73
C ILE A 23 9.37 -2.91 8.11
N PHE A 24 10.01 -3.05 9.27
CA PHE A 24 10.48 -4.35 9.76
C PHE A 24 9.34 -5.35 9.96
N ARG A 25 8.19 -4.91 10.51
CA ARG A 25 7.03 -5.78 10.75
C ARG A 25 6.40 -6.25 9.44
N GLU A 26 6.27 -5.35 8.47
CA GLU A 26 5.72 -5.68 7.15
C GLU A 26 6.61 -6.65 6.40
N ASN A 27 7.92 -6.37 6.32
CA ASN A 27 8.88 -7.27 5.70
C ASN A 27 8.92 -8.63 6.39
N LYS A 28 8.87 -8.64 7.74
CA LYS A 28 8.77 -9.90 8.49
C LYS A 28 7.51 -10.68 8.12
N TYR A 29 6.37 -10.03 7.98
CA TYR A 29 5.13 -10.69 7.57
C TYR A 29 5.22 -11.21 6.12
N LEU A 30 5.70 -10.41 5.17
CA LEU A 30 5.84 -10.85 3.77
C LEU A 30 6.78 -12.06 3.66
N ASN A 31 7.85 -12.09 4.44
CA ASN A 31 8.78 -13.24 4.51
C ASN A 31 8.18 -14.50 5.17
N THR A 32 6.98 -14.42 5.76
CA THR A 32 6.27 -15.59 6.32
C THR A 32 5.27 -16.21 5.35
N LEU A 33 5.05 -15.61 4.19
CA LEU A 33 4.14 -16.15 3.18
C LEU A 33 4.72 -17.43 2.55
N GLU A 34 3.84 -18.37 2.22
CA GLU A 34 4.22 -19.65 1.57
C GLU A 34 4.56 -19.49 0.09
N TYR A 35 4.47 -18.28 -0.45
CA TYR A 35 4.69 -17.92 -1.84
C TYR A 35 5.50 -16.63 -1.92
N ASP A 36 6.10 -16.38 -3.10
CA ASP A 36 6.84 -15.15 -3.36
C ASP A 36 5.88 -13.94 -3.47
N PRO A 37 6.01 -12.92 -2.60
CA PRO A 37 5.18 -11.72 -2.67
C PRO A 37 5.63 -10.72 -3.73
N ALA A 38 6.82 -10.86 -4.33
CA ALA A 38 7.37 -9.88 -5.27
C ALA A 38 6.41 -9.55 -6.43
N PRO A 39 5.71 -10.51 -7.05
CA PRO A 39 4.79 -10.17 -8.14
C PRO A 39 3.56 -9.35 -7.69
N PHE A 40 3.13 -9.49 -6.43
CA PHE A 40 2.08 -8.63 -5.87
C PHE A 40 2.59 -7.21 -5.69
N LEU A 41 3.81 -7.07 -5.14
CA LEU A 41 4.47 -5.77 -4.99
C LEU A 41 4.60 -5.05 -6.34
N ASP A 42 5.08 -5.74 -7.37
CA ASP A 42 5.28 -5.17 -8.70
C ASP A 42 3.96 -4.69 -9.33
N ILE A 43 2.88 -5.46 -9.18
CA ILE A 43 1.57 -5.06 -9.71
C ILE A 43 1.03 -3.84 -8.97
N VAL A 44 1.08 -3.86 -7.64
CA VAL A 44 0.60 -2.74 -6.81
C VAL A 44 1.42 -1.49 -7.11
N LYS A 45 2.76 -1.62 -7.12
CA LYS A 45 3.68 -0.53 -7.42
C LYS A 45 3.36 0.11 -8.75
N ARG A 46 3.26 -0.68 -9.82
CA ARG A 46 2.97 -0.16 -11.16
C ARG A 46 1.69 0.66 -11.22
N HIS A 47 0.63 0.25 -10.52
CA HIS A 47 -0.63 1.01 -10.50
C HIS A 47 -0.54 2.28 -9.67
N ILE A 48 0.21 2.25 -8.56
CA ILE A 48 0.44 3.42 -7.70
C ILE A 48 1.35 4.44 -8.39
N ASP A 49 2.49 4.00 -8.93
CA ASP A 49 3.44 4.86 -9.62
C ASP A 49 2.80 5.51 -10.86
N ASN A 50 1.95 4.79 -11.60
CA ASN A 50 1.23 5.36 -12.74
C ASN A 50 0.12 6.33 -12.31
N TRP A 51 -0.47 6.13 -11.13
CA TRP A 51 -1.48 7.04 -10.59
C TRP A 51 -0.85 8.33 -10.08
N ASP A 52 0.34 8.22 -9.47
CA ASP A 52 1.14 9.33 -8.96
C ASP A 52 0.29 10.34 -8.15
N PRO A 53 -0.34 9.90 -7.05
CA PRO A 53 -1.50 10.57 -6.45
C PRO A 53 -1.24 12.02 -6.00
N ILE A 54 0.03 12.36 -5.78
CA ILE A 54 0.48 13.71 -5.39
C ILE A 54 1.63 14.21 -6.29
N GLN A 55 1.78 13.61 -7.48
CA GLN A 55 2.68 14.05 -8.54
C GLN A 55 4.18 14.04 -8.18
N LEU A 56 4.62 13.16 -7.29
CA LEU A 56 6.04 13.13 -6.91
C LEU A 56 6.90 12.60 -8.06
N LEU A 57 6.42 11.62 -8.81
CA LEU A 57 7.17 11.07 -9.94
C LEU A 57 7.18 12.04 -11.13
N GLU A 58 6.08 12.74 -11.37
CA GLU A 58 6.02 13.84 -12.34
C GLU A 58 6.97 15.00 -11.98
N MET A 59 7.29 15.18 -10.70
CA MET A 59 8.24 16.16 -10.18
C MET A 59 9.71 15.69 -10.20
N ASP A 60 10.04 14.62 -10.92
CA ASP A 60 11.37 14.00 -10.98
C ASP A 60 11.90 13.52 -9.60
N CYS A 61 11.02 13.21 -8.65
CA CYS A 61 11.42 12.53 -7.42
C CYS A 61 11.88 11.08 -7.71
N PRO A 62 12.66 10.48 -6.79
CA PRO A 62 13.08 9.08 -6.92
C PRO A 62 11.92 8.09 -7.13
N ALA A 63 12.18 7.02 -7.88
CA ALA A 63 11.16 6.02 -8.21
C ALA A 63 10.69 5.17 -7.00
N ASP A 64 11.38 5.22 -5.87
CA ASP A 64 11.04 4.50 -4.63
C ASP A 64 10.15 5.31 -3.67
N GLU A 65 9.67 6.48 -4.10
CA GLU A 65 8.92 7.41 -3.25
C GLU A 65 7.65 6.80 -2.65
N TYR A 66 6.97 5.90 -3.38
CA TYR A 66 5.74 5.23 -2.93
C TYR A 66 5.96 3.79 -2.43
N ASP A 67 7.21 3.36 -2.21
CA ASP A 67 7.51 1.96 -1.86
C ASP A 67 7.00 1.57 -0.48
N GLY A 68 6.89 2.53 0.44
CA GLY A 68 6.29 2.33 1.75
C GLY A 68 4.81 1.97 1.64
N GLU A 69 4.04 2.85 1.00
CA GLU A 69 2.60 2.73 0.79
C GLU A 69 2.26 1.50 -0.05
N THR A 70 3.04 1.27 -1.11
CA THR A 70 2.95 0.07 -1.96
C THR A 70 3.06 -1.21 -1.14
N ARG A 71 4.03 -1.26 -0.21
CA ARG A 71 4.22 -2.42 0.66
C ARG A 71 3.04 -2.60 1.61
N THR A 72 2.58 -1.53 2.25
CA THR A 72 1.44 -1.60 3.18
C THR A 72 0.16 -2.05 2.48
N VAL A 73 -0.12 -1.54 1.28
CA VAL A 73 -1.24 -1.97 0.44
C VAL A 73 -1.10 -3.43 0.02
N THR A 74 0.12 -3.86 -0.34
CA THR A 74 0.39 -5.27 -0.68
C THR A 74 0.14 -6.20 0.51
N VAL A 75 0.60 -5.83 1.71
CA VAL A 75 0.34 -6.57 2.96
C VAL A 75 -1.16 -6.70 3.23
N TYR A 76 -1.95 -5.67 2.95
CA TYR A 76 -3.40 -5.76 3.04
C TYR A 76 -3.96 -6.78 2.05
N ILE A 77 -3.57 -6.68 0.77
CA ILE A 77 -4.02 -7.58 -0.29
C ILE A 77 -3.73 -9.04 0.06
N THR A 78 -2.50 -9.36 0.49
CA THR A 78 -2.10 -10.74 0.81
C THR A 78 -2.85 -11.33 2.01
N LYS A 79 -3.33 -10.48 2.94
CA LYS A 79 -4.18 -10.91 4.07
C LYS A 79 -5.63 -11.17 3.67
N HIS A 80 -6.08 -10.60 2.55
CA HIS A 80 -7.49 -10.58 2.13
C HIS A 80 -7.71 -11.24 0.75
N LEU A 81 -6.76 -12.03 0.23
CA LEU A 81 -6.82 -12.60 -1.13
C LEU A 81 -8.14 -13.30 -1.50
N LYS A 82 -8.80 -13.93 -0.51
CA LYS A 82 -10.01 -14.74 -0.74
C LYS A 82 -11.27 -13.90 -0.93
N ASP A 83 -11.31 -12.72 -0.32
CA ASP A 83 -12.51 -11.90 -0.17
C ASP A 83 -12.29 -10.43 -0.52
N ILE A 84 -11.12 -10.08 -1.06
CA ILE A 84 -10.80 -8.71 -1.46
C ILE A 84 -11.76 -8.19 -2.53
N ASP A 85 -12.23 -6.97 -2.30
CA ASP A 85 -13.09 -6.21 -3.19
C ASP A 85 -12.55 -4.77 -3.37
N ALA A 86 -13.01 -4.09 -4.41
CA ALA A 86 -12.51 -2.76 -4.76
C ALA A 86 -12.80 -1.71 -3.67
N ILE A 87 -13.92 -1.82 -2.95
CA ILE A 87 -14.33 -0.84 -1.93
C ILE A 87 -13.47 -0.98 -0.68
N SER A 88 -13.19 -2.20 -0.24
CA SER A 88 -12.34 -2.44 0.93
C SER A 88 -10.88 -2.09 0.65
N LEU A 89 -10.39 -2.39 -0.57
CA LEU A 89 -9.06 -1.99 -1.01
C LEU A 89 -8.94 -0.47 -1.18
N SER A 90 -9.92 0.21 -1.78
CA SER A 90 -9.86 1.68 -1.98
C SER A 90 -9.82 2.44 -0.66
N LYS A 91 -10.61 2.01 0.34
CA LYS A 91 -10.54 2.55 1.71
C LYS A 91 -9.15 2.37 2.33
N THR A 92 -8.51 1.23 2.07
CA THR A 92 -7.16 0.97 2.56
C THR A 92 -6.15 1.88 1.87
N ILE A 93 -6.22 2.04 0.54
CA ILE A 93 -5.38 2.96 -0.22
C ILE A 93 -5.55 4.40 0.32
N ASN A 94 -6.80 4.87 0.46
CA ASN A 94 -7.06 6.21 1.00
C ASN A 94 -6.49 6.43 2.39
N ARG A 95 -6.63 5.43 3.26
CA ARG A 95 -6.05 5.52 4.61
C ARG A 95 -4.53 5.59 4.54
N VAL A 96 -3.88 4.69 3.79
CA VAL A 96 -2.42 4.63 3.68
C VAL A 96 -1.85 5.94 3.14
N PHE A 97 -2.38 6.43 2.03
CA PHE A 97 -1.89 7.68 1.43
C PHE A 97 -2.31 8.91 2.25
N GLY A 98 -3.49 8.90 2.86
CA GLY A 98 -3.92 9.96 3.77
C GLY A 98 -3.04 10.06 5.03
N ASP A 99 -2.62 8.93 5.60
CA ASP A 99 -1.71 8.90 6.74
C ASP A 99 -0.30 9.40 6.36
N SER A 100 0.18 9.07 5.15
CA SER A 100 1.49 9.49 4.66
C SER A 100 1.55 10.98 4.26
N PHE A 101 0.55 11.47 3.53
CA PHE A 101 0.60 12.78 2.86
C PHE A 101 -0.41 13.79 3.42
N ASN A 102 -1.22 13.40 4.40
CA ASN A 102 -2.19 14.26 5.07
C ASN A 102 -3.05 15.08 4.09
N LEU A 103 -2.95 16.40 4.14
CA LEU A 103 -3.77 17.33 3.36
C LEU A 103 -3.41 17.36 1.87
N GLU A 104 -2.23 16.87 1.49
CA GLU A 104 -1.79 16.82 0.11
C GLU A 104 -2.53 15.71 -0.66
N PHE A 105 -3.01 14.69 0.04
CA PHE A 105 -3.81 13.63 -0.55
C PHE A 105 -5.30 14.00 -0.60
N ASN A 106 -5.82 14.26 -1.79
CA ASN A 106 -7.24 14.59 -2.01
C ASN A 106 -7.90 13.73 -3.11
N LYS A 107 -7.38 12.51 -3.32
CA LYS A 107 -7.73 11.65 -4.44
C LYS A 107 -8.67 10.50 -4.07
N GLU A 108 -9.48 10.68 -3.03
CA GLU A 108 -10.36 9.64 -2.50
C GLU A 108 -11.28 9.02 -3.55
N ASN A 109 -11.78 9.84 -4.49
CA ASN A 109 -12.67 9.38 -5.56
C ASN A 109 -11.95 8.55 -6.62
N GLU A 110 -10.66 8.76 -6.84
CA GLU A 110 -9.85 8.04 -7.84
C GLU A 110 -9.38 6.69 -7.30
N SER A 111 -9.24 6.55 -5.98
CA SER A 111 -8.76 5.33 -5.31
C SER A 111 -9.58 4.07 -5.62
N ILE A 112 -10.88 4.20 -5.91
CA ILE A 112 -11.76 3.06 -6.27
C ILE A 112 -11.37 2.48 -7.63
N GLU A 113 -10.99 3.34 -8.58
CA GLU A 113 -10.54 2.94 -9.90
C GLU A 113 -9.19 2.23 -9.80
N ILE A 114 -8.26 2.80 -9.03
CA ILE A 114 -6.94 2.21 -8.80
C ILE A 114 -7.07 0.84 -8.10
N ALA A 115 -7.90 0.75 -7.06
CA ALA A 115 -8.20 -0.52 -6.40
C ALA A 115 -8.75 -1.57 -7.38
N THR A 116 -9.68 -1.17 -8.24
CA THR A 116 -10.27 -2.03 -9.27
C THR A 116 -9.20 -2.52 -10.25
N ASN A 117 -8.33 -1.63 -10.73
CA ASN A 117 -7.26 -1.93 -11.68
C ASN A 117 -6.21 -2.90 -11.10
N ILE A 118 -5.84 -2.71 -9.82
CA ILE A 118 -4.96 -3.62 -9.08
C ILE A 118 -5.59 -5.02 -9.00
N ILE A 119 -6.84 -5.13 -8.53
CA ILE A 119 -7.53 -6.42 -8.38
C ILE A 119 -7.66 -7.14 -9.73
N ASN A 120 -8.04 -6.42 -10.78
CA ASN A 120 -8.15 -7.00 -12.13
C ASN A 120 -6.80 -7.50 -12.65
N SER A 121 -5.72 -6.76 -12.40
CA SER A 121 -4.37 -7.17 -12.79
C SER A 121 -3.91 -8.41 -12.03
N LEU A 122 -4.14 -8.45 -10.72
CA LEU A 122 -3.84 -9.62 -9.88
C LEU A 122 -4.57 -10.86 -10.38
N ARG A 123 -5.88 -10.76 -10.65
CA ARG A 123 -6.69 -11.86 -11.17
C ARG A 123 -6.25 -12.34 -12.55
N SER A 124 -5.76 -11.43 -13.39
CA SER A 124 -5.32 -11.75 -14.77
C SER A 124 -3.90 -12.33 -14.82
N SER A 125 -3.07 -12.04 -13.81
CA SER A 125 -1.64 -12.36 -13.80
C SER A 125 -1.27 -13.81 -13.49
N ASN A 126 -2.23 -14.73 -13.37
CA ASN A 126 -2.00 -16.15 -12.99
C ASN A 126 -1.17 -16.34 -11.71
N LEU A 127 -1.11 -15.34 -10.82
CA LEU A 127 -0.23 -15.31 -9.65
C LEU A 127 -0.63 -16.24 -8.48
N THR A 128 -1.55 -17.20 -8.69
CA THR A 128 -1.74 -18.46 -7.93
C THR A 128 -3.07 -19.14 -8.28
N PRO A 129 -3.23 -20.47 -8.03
CA PRO A 129 -4.51 -21.18 -8.07
C PRO A 129 -5.49 -20.82 -6.91
N HIS A 130 -5.22 -19.74 -6.16
CA HIS A 130 -5.88 -19.42 -4.89
C HIS A 130 -6.77 -18.18 -4.92
N PHE A 131 -6.81 -17.43 -6.02
CA PHE A 131 -7.91 -16.49 -6.26
C PHE A 131 -9.16 -17.29 -6.61
N PRO A 132 -10.28 -17.14 -5.90
CA PRO A 132 -11.52 -17.80 -6.31
C PRO A 132 -11.88 -17.27 -7.71
N THR A 133 -11.75 -18.13 -8.71
CA THR A 133 -12.24 -17.89 -10.08
C THR A 133 -13.77 -17.98 -10.09
N SER A 134 -14.43 -17.08 -9.37
CA SER A 134 -15.86 -16.90 -9.51
C SER A 134 -16.09 -15.95 -10.66
N ILE A 135 -16.32 -16.52 -11.85
CA ILE A 135 -17.39 -16.20 -12.79
C ILE A 135 -17.43 -17.37 -13.79
N ARG A 136 -18.21 -18.41 -13.47
CA ARG A 136 -18.85 -19.22 -14.52
C ARG A 136 -20.14 -18.49 -14.84
N ILE A 137 -20.14 -17.75 -15.95
CA ILE A 137 -21.39 -17.29 -16.57
C ILE A 137 -22.09 -18.56 -17.07
N LEU A 138 -23.28 -18.82 -16.52
CA LEU A 138 -24.25 -19.75 -17.09
C LEU A 138 -24.92 -19.09 -18.31
#